data_AF-A0A382PFW6-F1
#
_entry.id   AF-A0A382PFW6-F1
#
_cell.length_a   1.000
_cell.length_b   1.000
_cell.length_c   1.000
_cell.angle_alpha   90.00
_cell.angle_beta   90.00
_cell.angle_gamma   90.00
#
_symmetry.space_group_name_H-M   'P 1'
#
loop_
_entity.id
_entity.type
_entity.pdbx_description
1 polymer ?
#
loop_
_entity_poly.entity_id
_entity_poly.type
_entity_poly.pdbx_seq_one_letter_code
_entity_poly.pdbx_strand_id
1 'polypeptide(L)' 'MSIRKDRQMIGIKRAKSQGIKFGRKDVVDEDKELAIYQLRHKGKSIRYIANKVGISVGRTHQVCSSMSM' A
#
# COMPACT_ATOMS: atom_id res chain seq x y z
N MET A 1 26.80 -12.70 -19.89
CA MET A 1 25.81 -12.76 -18.77
C MET A 1 25.62 -14.23 -18.41
N SER A 2 25.41 -14.59 -17.14
CA SER A 2 25.26 -16.01 -16.75
C SER A 2 23.87 -16.53 -17.11
N ILE A 3 23.77 -17.76 -17.64
CA ILE A 3 22.50 -18.43 -18.02
C ILE A 3 21.44 -18.40 -16.91
N ARG A 4 21.86 -18.41 -15.63
CA ARG A 4 20.95 -18.32 -14.47
C ARG A 4 20.26 -16.96 -14.40
N LYS A 5 21.02 -15.88 -14.61
CA LYS A 5 20.50 -14.50 -14.58
C LYS A 5 19.50 -14.30 -15.71
N ASP A 6 19.78 -14.82 -16.90
CA ASP A 6 18.92 -14.68 -18.06
C ASP A 6 17.57 -15.38 -17.85
N ARG A 7 17.60 -16.62 -17.33
CA ARG A 7 16.37 -17.36 -16.97
C ARG A 7 15.57 -16.65 -15.88
N GLN A 8 16.23 -16.11 -14.86
CA GLN A 8 15.57 -15.37 -13.78
C GLN A 8 14.84 -14.13 -14.32
N MET A 9 15.50 -13.35 -15.20
CA MET A 9 14.91 -12.15 -15.80
C MET A 9 13.70 -12.49 -16.68
N ILE A 10 13.76 -13.58 -17.45
CA ILE A 10 12.61 -14.07 -18.24
C ILE A 10 11.43 -14.43 -17.32
N GLY A 11 11.69 -15.14 -16.22
CA GLY A 11 10.67 -15.49 -15.23
C GLY A 11 10.01 -14.26 -14.58
N ILE A 12 10.82 -13.30 -14.13
CA ILE A 12 10.34 -12.03 -13.56
C ILE A 12 9.48 -11.27 -14.59
N LYS A 13 9.91 -11.21 -15.86
CA LYS A 13 9.15 -10.54 -16.92
C LYS A 13 7.79 -11.19 -17.15
N ARG A 14 7.72 -12.53 -17.19
CA ARG A 14 6.45 -13.27 -17.31
C ARG A 14 5.52 -13.01 -16.13
N ALA A 15 6.04 -13.11 -14.91
CA ALA A 15 5.26 -12.84 -13.70
C ALA A 15 4.69 -11.42 -13.68
N LYS A 16 5.51 -10.41 -14.01
CA LYS A 16 5.04 -9.02 -14.16
C LYS A 16 3.94 -8.89 -15.23
N SER A 17 4.07 -9.57 -16.38
CA SER A 17 3.05 -9.52 -17.44
C SER A 17 1.72 -10.18 -17.05
N GLN A 18 1.74 -11.09 -16.06
CA GLN A 18 0.54 -11.69 -15.47
C GLN A 18 -0.05 -10.84 -14.33
N GLY A 19 0.47 -9.63 -14.10
CA GLY A 19 -0.01 -8.73 -13.06
C GLY A 19 0.48 -9.06 -11.64
N ILE A 20 1.46 -9.97 -11.50
CA ILE A 20 2.01 -10.30 -10.18
C ILE A 20 2.73 -9.07 -9.60
N LYS A 21 2.21 -8.57 -8.48
CA LYS A 21 2.79 -7.45 -7.74
C LYS A 21 3.90 -7.96 -6.83
N PHE A 22 5.12 -7.55 -7.12
CA PHE A 22 6.30 -7.84 -6.30
C PHE A 22 6.48 -6.81 -5.18
N GLY A 23 7.36 -7.11 -4.23
CA GLY A 23 7.69 -6.24 -3.10
C GLY A 23 6.89 -6.57 -1.84
N ARG A 24 7.02 -5.73 -0.83
CA ARG A 24 6.28 -5.88 0.44
C ARG A 24 4.79 -5.66 0.18
N LYS A 25 3.94 -6.57 0.67
CA LYS A 25 2.49 -6.37 0.65
C LYS A 25 2.13 -5.08 1.38
N ASP A 26 1.19 -4.34 0.82
CA ASP A 26 0.71 -3.12 1.46
C ASP A 26 0.12 -3.45 2.84
N VAL A 27 0.38 -2.58 3.81
CA VAL A 27 -0.12 -2.71 5.17
C VAL A 27 -1.55 -2.17 5.27
N VAL A 28 -1.91 -1.27 4.36
CA VAL A 28 -3.28 -0.74 4.21
C VAL A 28 -4.03 -1.67 3.27
N ASP A 29 -4.96 -2.41 3.84
CA ASP A 29 -5.97 -3.20 3.14
C ASP A 29 -7.27 -2.40 3.03
N GLU A 30 -8.26 -2.97 2.34
CA GLU A 30 -9.56 -2.34 2.08
C GLU A 30 -10.29 -1.94 3.38
N ASP A 31 -10.23 -2.80 4.41
CA ASP A 31 -10.84 -2.52 5.72
C ASP A 31 -10.20 -1.32 6.42
N LYS A 32 -8.85 -1.26 6.42
CA LYS A 32 -8.14 -0.11 6.98
C LYS A 32 -8.38 1.15 6.17
N GLU A 33 -8.45 1.05 4.84
CA GLU A 33 -8.74 2.18 3.96
C GLU A 33 -10.13 2.77 4.26
N LEU A 34 -11.15 1.91 4.39
CA LEU A 34 -12.49 2.32 4.79
C LEU A 34 -12.50 2.97 6.18
N ALA A 35 -11.78 2.40 7.15
CA ALA A 35 -11.68 2.97 8.49
C ALA A 35 -11.02 4.36 8.49
N ILE A 36 -9.93 4.54 7.72
CA ILE A 36 -9.26 5.84 7.53
C ILE A 36 -10.23 6.86 6.93
N TYR A 37 -10.95 6.47 5.85
CA TYR A 37 -11.93 7.32 5.19
C TYR A 37 -13.02 7.82 6.14
N GLN A 38 -13.68 6.90 6.85
CA GLN A 38 -14.76 7.23 7.77
C GLN A 38 -14.30 8.16 8.91
N LEU A 39 -13.12 7.91 9.47
CA LEU A 39 -12.58 8.75 10.54
C LEU A 39 -12.18 10.13 10.02
N ARG A 40 -11.65 10.22 8.80
CA ARG A 40 -11.30 11.50 8.18
C ARG A 40 -12.55 12.33 7.89
N HIS A 41 -13.60 11.70 7.37
CA HIS A 41 -14.90 12.34 7.11
C HIS A 41 -15.57 12.85 8.39
N LYS A 42 -15.34 12.20 9.53
CA LYS A 42 -15.75 12.65 10.88
C LYS A 42 -14.88 13.75 11.46
N GLY A 43 -13.96 14.34 10.68
CA GLY A 43 -13.08 15.42 11.10
C GLY A 43 -11.96 15.01 12.06
N LYS A 44 -11.65 13.70 12.20
CA LYS A 44 -10.57 13.26 13.10
C LYS A 44 -9.20 13.66 12.56
N SER A 45 -8.27 13.93 13.47
CA SER A 45 -6.89 14.29 13.14
C SER A 45 -6.11 13.07 12.63
N ILE A 46 -5.09 13.31 11.79
CA ILE A 46 -4.23 12.24 11.24
C ILE A 46 -3.62 11.39 12.36
N ARG A 47 -3.18 12.01 13.46
CA ARG A 47 -2.59 11.30 14.61
C ARG A 47 -3.60 10.39 15.30
N TYR A 48 -4.85 10.84 15.46
CA TYR A 48 -5.92 10.00 16.02
C TYR A 48 -6.18 8.78 15.13
N ILE A 49 -6.28 9.00 13.82
CA ILE A 49 -6.51 7.92 12.84
C ILE A 49 -5.38 6.91 12.88
N ALA A 50 -4.13 7.35 12.84
CA ALA A 50 -2.94 6.50 12.90
C ALA A 50 -2.97 5.56 14.11
N ASN A 51 -3.25 6.11 15.30
CA ASN A 51 -3.34 5.34 16.54
C ASN A 51 -4.52 4.34 16.52
N LYS A 52 -5.67 4.74 15.95
CA LYS A 52 -6.87 3.90 15.92
C LYS A 52 -6.77 2.75 14.93
N VAL A 53 -6.15 2.99 13.78
CA VAL A 53 -5.99 2.01 12.67
C VAL A 53 -4.74 1.16 12.85
N GLY A 54 -3.77 1.62 13.66
CA GLY A 54 -2.54 0.86 13.95
C GLY A 54 -1.48 0.98 12.85
N ILE A 55 -1.37 2.14 12.20
CA ILE A 55 -0.35 2.42 11.19
C ILE A 55 0.41 3.71 11.50
N SER A 56 1.54 3.93 10.84
CA SER A 56 2.34 5.14 11.09
C SER A 56 1.60 6.42 10.66
N VAL A 57 1.92 7.54 11.32
CA VAL A 57 1.38 8.86 10.97
C VAL A 57 1.70 9.22 9.52
N GLY A 58 2.93 8.96 9.06
CA GLY A 58 3.34 9.23 7.68
C GLY A 58 2.54 8.41 6.67
N ARG A 59 2.30 7.12 6.93
CA ARG A 59 1.46 6.29 6.05
C ARG A 59 0.02 6.78 6.05
N THR A 60 -0.52 7.14 7.21
CA THR A 60 -1.87 7.69 7.33
C THR A 60 -2.02 8.99 6.53
N HIS A 61 -1.04 9.90 6.64
CA HIS A 61 -1.02 11.14 5.87
C HIS A 61 -1.01 10.84 4.36
N GLN A 62 -0.16 9.93 3.90
CA GLN A 62 -0.09 9.55 2.49
C GLN A 62 -1.44 9.05 1.96
N VAL A 63 -2.13 8.18 2.70
CA VAL A 63 -3.45 7.66 2.32
C VAL A 63 -4.48 8.79 2.25
N CYS A 64 -4.53 9.66 3.26
CA CYS A 64 -5.43 10.81 3.26
C CYS A 64 -5.14 11.80 2.11
N SER A 65 -3.89 11.96 1.68
CA SER A 65 -3.52 12.82 0.56
C SER A 65 -3.80 12.20 -0.81
N SER A 66 -3.73 10.86 -0.93
CA SER A 66 -4.07 10.15 -2.17
C SER A 66 -5.57 10.01 -2.37
N MET A 67 -6.34 10.00 -1.28
CA MET A 67 -7.78 10.16 -1.34
C MET A 67 -8.05 11.61 -1.73
N SER A 68 -8.40 11.86 -2.99
CA SER A 68 -8.98 13.15 -3.39
C SER A 68 -10.30 13.35 -2.64
N MET A 69 -10.22 13.92 -1.44
CA MET A 69 -11.33 14.39 -0.60
C MET A 69 -11.45 15.90 -0.72
#